data_AF-A0A8S3DBC6-F1
#
_entry.id   AF-A0A8S3DBC6-F1
#
_cell.length_a   1.000
_cell.length_b   1.000
_cell.length_c   1.000
_cell.angle_alpha   90.00
_cell.angle_beta   90.00
_cell.angle_gamma   90.00
#
_symmetry.space_group_name_H-M   'P 1'
#
loop_
_entity.id
_entity.type
_entity.pdbx_description
1 polymer ?
#
loop_
_entity_poly.entity_id
_entity_poly.type
_entity_poly.pdbx_seq_one_letter_code
_entity_poly.pdbx_strand_id
1 'polypeptide(L)' 'APASKAFTAFAIEADNQGLIRGRKEWNMGQRASDTRGITFEDMRVPAANVLGKEGDGFKIA' A
#
# COMPACT_ATOMS: atom_id res chain seq x y z
N ALA A 1 -7.77 15.24 11.28
CA ALA A 1 -6.37 15.66 11.49
C ALA A 1 -5.95 16.60 10.35
N PRO A 2 -4.97 17.50 10.53
CA PRO A 2 -4.36 18.21 9.40
C PRO A 2 -3.82 17.20 8.38
N ALA A 3 -3.81 17.54 7.09
CA ALA A 3 -3.42 16.63 6.01
C ALA A 3 -2.04 15.99 6.24
N SER A 4 -1.10 16.72 6.85
CA SER A 4 0.24 16.24 7.20
C SER A 4 0.28 15.12 8.23
N LYS A 5 -0.81 14.89 8.99
CA LYS A 5 -0.94 13.83 10.00
C LYS A 5 -2.06 12.85 9.69
N ALA A 6 -2.59 12.86 8.47
CA ALA A 6 -3.78 12.10 8.09
C ALA A 6 -3.47 10.64 7.70
N PHE A 7 -2.23 10.33 7.35
CA PHE A 7 -1.84 9.02 6.83
C PHE A 7 -0.81 8.35 7.73
N THR A 8 -0.86 7.02 7.79
CA THR A 8 0.17 6.17 8.40
C THR A 8 0.71 5.24 7.33
N ALA A 9 2.03 5.09 7.26
CA ALA A 9 2.66 4.14 6.34
C ALA A 9 2.80 2.78 7.02
N PHE A 10 2.63 1.70 6.25
CA PHE A 10 2.73 0.33 6.72
C PHE A 10 3.64 -0.49 5.80
N ALA A 11 4.43 -1.39 6.38
CA ALA A 11 5.11 -2.45 5.64
C ALA A 11 4.25 -3.72 5.66
N ILE A 12 3.90 -4.22 4.47
CA ILE A 12 2.98 -5.36 4.33
C ILE A 12 3.64 -6.39 3.43
N GLU A 13 3.69 -7.63 3.90
CA GLU A 13 4.16 -8.76 3.10
C GLU A 13 3.20 -9.05 1.94
N ALA A 14 3.76 -9.41 0.79
CA ALA A 14 3.02 -9.45 -0.46
C ALA A 14 2.05 -10.66 -0.57
N ASP A 15 2.11 -11.58 0.39
CA ASP A 15 1.26 -12.74 0.59
C ASP A 15 0.31 -12.60 1.81
N ASN A 16 0.30 -11.44 2.48
CA ASN A 16 -0.57 -11.21 3.61
C ASN A 16 -2.05 -11.37 3.22
N GLN A 17 -2.83 -12.02 4.08
CA GLN A 17 -4.23 -12.30 3.84
C GLN A 17 -5.01 -11.00 3.65
N GLY A 18 -5.84 -10.95 2.60
CA GLY A 18 -6.57 -9.75 2.20
C GLY A 18 -5.83 -8.86 1.19
N LEU A 19 -4.59 -9.18 0.81
CA LEU A 19 -3.90 -8.51 -0.31
C LEU A 19 -4.25 -9.21 -1.61
N ILE A 20 -4.94 -8.50 -2.51
CA ILE A 20 -5.36 -9.05 -3.79
C ILE A 20 -4.64 -8.29 -4.91
N ARG A 21 -3.87 -9.02 -5.71
CA ARG A 21 -3.22 -8.50 -6.91
C ARG A 21 -4.17 -8.61 -8.09
N GLY A 22 -4.52 -7.48 -8.70
CA GLY A 22 -5.34 -7.43 -9.90
C GLY A 22 -4.62 -7.95 -11.14
N ARG A 23 -5.32 -7.93 -12.27
CA ARG A 23 -4.72 -8.23 -13.57
C ARG A 23 -3.65 -7.20 -13.93
N LYS A 24 -2.67 -7.62 -14.74
CA LYS A 24 -1.72 -6.70 -15.36
C LYS A 24 -2.45 -5.78 -16.34
N GLU A 25 -2.17 -4.49 -16.23
CA GLU A 25 -2.76 -3.47 -17.09
C GLU A 25 -2.14 -3.45 -18.49
N TRP A 26 -2.98 -3.12 -19.47
CA TRP A 26 -2.53 -2.92 -20.85
C TRP A 26 -2.20 -1.45 -21.09
N ASN A 27 -0.94 -1.11 -20.85
CA ASN A 27 -0.44 0.26 -21.01
C ASN A 27 -0.05 0.57 -22.46
N MET A 28 -0.13 1.85 -22.85
CA MET A 28 0.32 2.35 -24.16
C MET A 28 1.81 2.01 -24.40
N GLY A 29 2.66 2.17 -23.38
CA GLY A 29 4.10 1.90 -23.37
C GLY A 29 4.57 1.30 -22.04
N GLN A 30 5.89 1.14 -21.85
CA GLN A 30 6.49 0.47 -20.68
C GLN A 30 5.88 -0.92 -20.40
N ARG A 31 5.52 -1.66 -21.44
CA ARG A 31 4.74 -2.92 -21.35
C ARG A 31 5.44 -4.05 -20.60
N ALA A 32 6.77 -3.96 -20.43
CA ALA A 32 7.54 -4.88 -19.61
C ALA A 32 7.34 -4.63 -18.10
N SER A 33 6.99 -3.39 -17.70
CA SER A 33 6.66 -3.06 -16.31
C SER A 33 5.37 -3.74 -15.88
N ASP A 34 5.30 -4.13 -14.61
CA ASP A 34 4.18 -4.83 -14.01
C ASP A 34 3.26 -3.85 -13.27
N THR A 35 2.45 -3.12 -14.04
CA THR A 35 1.43 -2.22 -13.49
C THR A 35 0.14 -3.00 -13.29
N ARG A 36 -0.39 -3.00 -12.06
CA ARG A 36 -1.64 -3.67 -11.70
C ARG A 36 -2.32 -2.97 -10.52
N GLY A 37 -3.63 -3.09 -10.42
CA GLY A 37 -4.34 -2.71 -9.20
C GLY A 37 -3.95 -3.61 -8.02
N ILE A 38 -3.90 -3.02 -6.83
CA ILE A 38 -3.75 -3.74 -5.56
C ILE A 38 -4.96 -3.38 -4.69
N THR A 39 -5.69 -4.41 -4.25
CA THR A 39 -6.82 -4.25 -3.35
C THR A 39 -6.44 -4.80 -1.97
N PHE A 40 -6.83 -4.07 -0.93
CA PHE A 40 -6.74 -4.51 0.46
C PHE A 40 -8.16 -4.74 0.97
N GLU A 41 -8.54 -6.00 1.19
CA GLU A 41 -9.89 -6.41 1.62
C GLU A 41 -9.81 -7.15 2.95
N ASP A 42 -10.48 -6.63 3.97
CA ASP A 42 -10.52 -7.18 5.34
C ASP A 42 -9.15 -7.57 5.92
N MET A 43 -8.10 -6.83 5.53
CA MET A 43 -6.73 -7.11 5.97
C MET A 43 -6.49 -6.63 7.40
N ARG A 44 -5.93 -7.52 8.22
CA ARG A 44 -5.44 -7.17 9.56
C ARG A 44 -3.95 -6.84 9.51
N VAL A 45 -3.58 -5.61 9.86
CA VAL A 45 -2.19 -5.15 9.91
C VAL A 45 -1.74 -4.99 11.36
N PRO A 46 -0.67 -5.68 11.81
CA PRO A 46 -0.14 -5.51 13.16
C PRO A 46 0.45 -4.10 13.38
N ALA A 47 0.36 -3.57 14.60
CA ALA A 47 0.94 -2.26 14.93
C ALA A 47 2.47 -2.20 14.72
N ALA A 48 3.16 -3.34 14.87
CA ALA A 48 4.59 -3.45 14.62
C ALA A 48 4.99 -3.18 13.15
N ASN A 49 4.03 -3.24 12.23
CA ASN A 49 4.25 -2.99 10.81
C ASN A 49 4.10 -1.50 10.44
N VAL A 50 3.79 -0.62 11.39
CA VAL A 50 3.81 0.82 11.18
C VAL A 50 5.25 1.26 10.87
N LEU A 51 5.43 1.94 9.74
CA LEU A 51 6.69 2.57 9.39
C LEU A 51 6.74 3.97 10.00
N GLY A 52 7.69 4.21 10.90
CA GLY A 52 7.79 5.46 11.64
C GLY A 52 6.78 5.51 12.80
N LYS A 53 5.99 6.58 12.88
CA LYS A 53 4.91 6.72 13.87
C LYS A 53 3.56 6.86 13.18
N GLU A 54 2.49 6.58 13.91
CA GLU A 54 1.13 6.87 13.44
C GLU A 54 1.00 8.35 13.06
N GLY A 55 0.49 8.61 11.86
CA GLY A 55 0.37 9.96 11.29
C GLY A 55 1.59 10.45 10.50
N ASP A 56 2.73 9.74 10.51
CA ASP A 56 3.92 10.16 9.73
C ASP A 56 3.85 9.76 8.24
N GLY A 57 2.78 9.10 7.80
CA GLY A 57 2.68 8.51 6.46
C GLY A 57 2.82 9.51 5.32
N PHE A 58 2.32 10.75 5.48
CA PHE A 58 2.50 11.79 4.45
C PHE A 58 3.95 12.25 4.31
N LYS A 59 4.75 12.18 5.38
CA LYS A 59 6.17 12.54 5.35
C LYS A 59 7.04 11.45 4.71
N ILE A 60 6.56 10.20 4.74
CA ILE A 60 7.27 9.03 4.23
C ILE A 60 7.04 8.84 2.72
N ALA A 61 5.86 9.19 2.23
CA ALA A 61 5.47 9.11 0.82
C ALA A 61 6.16 10.18 -0.04
#